data_AF-A0AAV2PX87-F1
#
_entry.id   AF-A0AAV2PX87-F1
#
_cell.length_a   1.000
_cell.length_b   1.000
_cell.length_c   1.000
_cell.angle_alpha   90.00
_cell.angle_beta   90.00
_cell.angle_gamma   90.00
#
_symmetry.space_group_name_H-M   'P 1'
#
loop_
_entity.id
_entity.type
_entity.pdbx_description
1 polymer ?
#
loop_
_entity_poly.entity_id
_entity_poly.type
_entity_poly.pdbx_seq_one_letter_code
_entity_poly.pdbx_strand_id
1 'polypeptide(L)'
;MDWTNQKYWVSVFGILCTVIASTSGHGRFIEPPSRVSAWRYGCTACAQASEFIGLYTDTQWNCGGFGHQWTSQNGACGVCGDPADGPYDSEAGGPLATGTIIKTYSKGSTIEVKAEITASHLGYITFKLCPVNNKLVRATQECFDKYPLYRSDGQGIKTYIPQKLAVYTVEVVLPPDLTCTQCVMQWDYWTENRWGECGDGTGALGCGPQEQFRACADISISDDGNLVTNPPGTAPPTTKAPTTPKPPTKPPTTKPPTTKPSTTRPTTTTVPPPICKTMSKCSKKNGVCTYKVTTCTGKIIKKVCKTSGCECCEPHTPLSTPITTPAPTPAPTPAPTTASPSTLGCSIFKQSHSWESNVQGDLHLTFPNTVTSWSLELAFSEPLYNFQVYIMQKDTSTGSQFTLTPFNWNSKQEAGKSLTVFIYITFESSQTPQLTSAKLDGQELC
;
A
#
# COMPACT_ATOMS: atom_id res chain seq x y z
N MET A 1 50.23 -27.22 -42.01
CA MET A 1 49.70 -26.05 -42.74
C MET A 1 48.47 -26.54 -43.51
N ASP A 2 47.24 -26.17 -43.13
CA ASP A 2 46.90 -25.36 -41.95
C ASP A 2 45.53 -25.68 -41.34
N TRP A 3 45.28 -25.12 -40.15
CA TRP A 3 44.11 -25.42 -39.33
C TRP A 3 42.83 -24.64 -39.69
N THR A 4 41.72 -25.26 -39.29
CA THR A 4 40.32 -24.77 -39.22
C THR A 4 40.08 -23.26 -39.22
N ASN A 5 39.08 -22.81 -39.99
CA ASN A 5 38.45 -21.50 -39.82
C ASN A 5 36.92 -21.52 -40.11
N GLN A 6 36.19 -22.42 -39.44
CA GLN A 6 34.72 -22.43 -39.46
C GLN A 6 34.20 -21.35 -38.50
N LYS A 7 33.77 -20.21 -39.03
CA LYS A 7 33.29 -19.07 -38.24
C LYS A 7 31.92 -19.36 -37.62
N TYR A 8 31.90 -19.69 -36.33
CA TYR A 8 30.67 -19.79 -35.54
C TYR A 8 30.01 -18.42 -35.42
N TRP A 9 28.80 -18.29 -35.98
CA TRP A 9 27.92 -17.16 -35.70
C TRP A 9 27.32 -17.32 -34.30
N VAL A 10 28.00 -16.75 -33.29
CA VAL A 10 27.44 -16.61 -31.95
C VAL A 10 26.29 -15.61 -32.02
N SER A 11 25.07 -16.13 -32.17
CA SER A 11 23.85 -15.34 -32.10
C SER A 11 23.67 -14.86 -30.66
N VAL A 12 24.07 -13.61 -30.40
CA VAL A 12 23.88 -12.96 -29.10
C VAL A 12 22.39 -12.72 -28.91
N PHE A 13 21.72 -13.69 -28.27
CA PHE A 13 20.37 -13.51 -27.75
C PHE A 13 20.44 -12.53 -26.58
N GLY A 14 20.41 -11.24 -26.92
CA GLY A 14 20.25 -10.17 -25.94
C GLY A 14 18.89 -10.33 -25.26
N ILE A 15 18.88 -10.84 -24.03
CA ILE A 15 17.70 -10.84 -23.18
C ILE A 15 17.43 -9.38 -22.82
N LEU A 16 16.64 -8.72 -23.66
CA LEU A 16 16.10 -7.41 -23.39
C LEU A 16 15.07 -7.58 -22.27
N CYS A 17 15.52 -7.46 -21.02
CA CYS A 17 14.66 -7.31 -19.86
C CYS A 17 13.92 -5.97 -19.95
N THR A 18 12.89 -5.90 -20.80
CA THR A 18 11.84 -4.90 -20.68
C THR A 18 11.19 -5.08 -19.32
N VAL A 19 11.63 -4.28 -18.35
CA VAL A 19 10.92 -4.09 -17.09
C VAL A 19 9.64 -3.34 -17.45
N ILE A 20 8.58 -4.11 -17.77
CA ILE A 20 7.25 -3.56 -18.00
C ILE A 20 6.79 -3.03 -16.65
N ALA A 21 6.82 -1.70 -16.51
CA ALA A 21 6.35 -1.01 -15.32
C ALA A 21 4.81 -1.06 -15.32
N SER A 22 4.26 -2.10 -14.71
CA SER A 22 2.83 -2.43 -14.72
C SER A 22 2.03 -1.53 -13.79
N THR A 23 1.74 -0.31 -14.25
CA THR A 23 1.03 0.72 -13.48
C THR A 23 -0.48 0.51 -13.47
N SER A 24 -0.96 -0.41 -12.64
CA SER A 24 -2.03 0.03 -11.73
C SER A 24 -1.37 0.95 -10.73
N GLY A 25 -1.57 2.25 -10.86
CA GLY A 25 -0.79 3.23 -10.12
C GLY A 25 -1.42 4.60 -10.21
N HIS A 26 -1.60 5.24 -9.06
CA HIS A 26 -2.41 6.44 -8.93
C HIS A 26 -1.52 7.67 -8.80
N GLY A 27 -0.60 7.64 -7.84
CA GLY A 27 0.51 8.59 -7.80
C GLY A 27 1.53 8.25 -6.73
N ARG A 28 2.63 9.00 -6.73
CA ARG A 28 3.75 8.84 -5.79
C ARG A 28 4.44 10.16 -5.50
N PHE A 29 5.05 10.26 -4.31
CA PHE A 29 5.82 11.43 -3.88
C PHE A 29 7.32 11.24 -4.15
N ILE A 30 7.87 12.07 -5.03
CA ILE A 30 9.17 11.84 -5.68
C ILE A 30 10.23 12.94 -5.47
N GLU A 31 9.85 14.10 -4.94
CA GLU A 31 10.80 15.16 -4.55
C GLU A 31 10.24 15.91 -3.33
N PRO A 32 10.87 15.84 -2.14
CA PRO A 32 11.86 14.83 -1.74
C PRO A 32 11.34 13.40 -1.94
N PRO A 33 12.14 12.44 -2.42
CA PRO A 33 11.69 11.07 -2.61
C PRO A 33 11.17 10.44 -1.32
N SER A 34 9.93 9.98 -1.33
CA SER A 34 9.31 9.30 -0.19
C SER A 34 9.95 7.94 0.11
N ARG A 35 9.79 7.42 1.32
CA ARG A 35 10.27 6.10 1.78
C ARG A 35 9.94 4.95 0.81
N VAL A 36 8.80 5.04 0.13
CA VAL A 36 8.30 4.06 -0.83
C VAL A 36 8.89 4.21 -2.24
N SER A 37 9.35 5.41 -2.62
CA SER A 37 9.93 5.71 -3.94
C SER A 37 11.45 5.91 -3.93
N ALA A 38 12.07 6.21 -2.78
CA ALA A 38 13.47 6.63 -2.67
C ALA A 38 14.50 5.61 -3.18
N TRP A 39 14.14 4.33 -3.26
CA TRP A 39 14.95 3.30 -3.92
C TRP A 39 15.19 3.59 -5.41
N ARG A 40 14.22 4.22 -6.10
CA ARG A 40 14.37 4.68 -7.50
C ARG A 40 15.36 5.82 -7.66
N TYR A 41 15.64 6.55 -6.57
CA TYR A 41 16.47 7.76 -6.54
C TYR A 41 17.82 7.51 -5.83
N GLY A 42 18.32 6.27 -5.87
CA GLY A 42 19.66 5.91 -5.44
C GLY A 42 19.86 5.70 -3.94
N CYS A 43 18.81 5.75 -3.12
CA CYS A 43 18.93 5.45 -1.68
C CYS A 43 19.16 3.94 -1.45
N THR A 44 20.42 3.53 -1.24
CA THR A 44 20.80 2.12 -1.02
C THR A 44 20.05 1.46 0.14
N ALA A 45 19.92 2.15 1.28
CA ALA A 45 19.18 1.64 2.44
C ALA A 45 17.68 1.47 2.14
N CYS A 46 17.09 2.38 1.36
CA CYS A 46 15.70 2.30 0.92
C CYS A 46 15.51 1.16 -0.08
N ALA A 47 16.47 0.91 -0.97
CA ALA A 47 16.45 -0.22 -1.91
C ALA A 47 16.50 -1.56 -1.18
N GLN A 48 17.40 -1.72 -0.19
CA GLN A 48 17.46 -2.92 0.65
C GLN A 48 16.16 -3.15 1.45
N ALA A 49 15.55 -2.08 1.97
CA ALA A 49 14.26 -2.16 2.65
C ALA A 49 13.11 -2.53 1.70
N SER A 50 13.13 -2.00 0.47
CA SER A 50 12.13 -2.29 -0.56
C SER A 50 12.23 -3.74 -1.05
N GLU A 51 13.45 -4.23 -1.30
CA GLU A 51 13.72 -5.62 -1.64
C GLU A 51 13.25 -6.58 -0.52
N PHE A 52 13.53 -6.24 0.74
CA PHE A 52 13.15 -7.05 1.91
C PHE A 52 11.63 -7.27 2.05
N ILE A 53 10.80 -6.29 1.70
CA ILE A 53 9.33 -6.45 1.71
C ILE A 53 8.74 -6.86 0.34
N GLY A 54 9.55 -6.91 -0.72
CA GLY A 54 9.08 -7.16 -2.08
C GLY A 54 8.27 -5.99 -2.67
N LEU A 55 8.71 -4.75 -2.43
CA LEU A 55 8.07 -3.54 -2.96
C LEU A 55 8.46 -3.29 -4.42
N TYR A 56 7.48 -3.42 -5.33
CA TYR A 56 7.59 -3.05 -6.75
C TYR A 56 6.60 -1.94 -7.18
N THR A 57 5.52 -1.71 -6.42
CA THR A 57 4.46 -0.71 -6.68
C THR A 57 4.47 0.44 -5.66
N ASP A 58 5.32 1.44 -5.89
CA ASP A 58 5.39 2.66 -5.08
C ASP A 58 4.27 3.69 -5.38
N THR A 59 3.38 3.36 -6.32
CA THR A 59 2.25 4.19 -6.81
C THR A 59 0.88 3.79 -6.25
N GLN A 60 0.86 2.96 -5.19
CA GLN A 60 -0.36 2.37 -4.60
C GLN A 60 -0.41 2.54 -3.06
N TRP A 61 0.22 3.58 -2.50
CA TRP A 61 0.19 3.82 -1.06
C TRP A 61 -1.12 4.50 -0.61
N ASN A 62 -2.19 3.72 -0.65
CA ASN A 62 -3.58 4.18 -0.70
C ASN A 62 -4.43 3.75 0.52
N CYS A 63 -3.84 3.72 1.72
CA CYS A 63 -4.53 3.35 2.95
C CYS A 63 -5.06 1.89 2.99
N GLY A 64 -4.57 1.02 2.09
CA GLY A 64 -5.10 -0.32 1.86
C GLY A 64 -6.24 -0.39 0.82
N GLY A 65 -6.53 0.72 0.15
CA GLY A 65 -7.57 0.87 -0.86
C GLY A 65 -8.90 1.32 -0.28
N PHE A 66 -9.63 2.11 -1.07
CA PHE A 66 -10.92 2.73 -0.70
C PHE A 66 -11.86 1.79 0.07
N GLY A 67 -12.08 0.57 -0.44
CA GLY A 67 -12.97 -0.41 0.19
C GLY A 67 -12.54 -0.80 1.61
N HIS A 68 -11.24 -1.03 1.84
CA HIS A 68 -10.71 -1.37 3.16
C HIS A 68 -10.70 -0.15 4.09
N GLN A 69 -10.23 1.00 3.59
CA GLN A 69 -10.21 2.26 4.34
C GLN A 69 -11.60 2.59 4.91
N TRP A 70 -12.63 2.60 4.09
CA TRP A 70 -13.96 3.07 4.51
C TRP A 70 -14.86 1.99 5.09
N THR A 71 -14.78 0.74 4.62
CA THR A 71 -15.64 -0.36 5.12
C THR A 71 -15.03 -1.07 6.33
N SER A 72 -13.72 -1.28 6.36
CA SER A 72 -13.04 -2.00 7.45
C SER A 72 -12.49 -1.05 8.52
N GLN A 73 -11.93 0.09 8.10
CA GLN A 73 -11.18 1.01 8.97
C GLN A 73 -11.92 2.33 9.29
N ASN A 74 -13.20 2.46 8.91
CA ASN A 74 -14.04 3.64 9.19
C ASN A 74 -13.38 4.98 8.74
N GLY A 75 -12.73 4.98 7.58
CA GLY A 75 -12.02 6.12 6.99
C GLY A 75 -10.57 6.28 7.44
N ALA A 76 -10.12 5.54 8.47
CA ALA A 76 -8.78 5.68 9.01
C ALA A 76 -7.70 5.22 8.01
N CYS A 77 -6.55 5.89 8.06
CA CYS A 77 -5.39 5.63 7.21
C CYS A 77 -4.10 5.92 7.99
N GLY A 78 -3.03 5.18 7.72
CA GLY A 78 -1.69 5.52 8.21
C GLY A 78 -1.30 6.95 7.84
N VAL A 79 -0.48 7.59 8.66
CA VAL A 79 0.05 8.93 8.36
C VAL A 79 1.02 8.90 7.18
N CYS A 80 1.59 7.74 6.86
CA CYS A 80 2.46 7.56 5.69
C CYS A 80 1.84 6.74 4.55
N GLY A 81 0.53 6.41 4.64
CA GLY A 81 -0.25 5.73 3.57
C GLY A 81 -0.43 4.22 3.71
N ASP A 82 0.12 3.64 4.77
CA ASP A 82 -0.12 2.25 5.15
C ASP A 82 -1.60 2.02 5.56
N PRO A 83 -2.12 0.78 5.53
CA PRO A 83 -3.44 0.46 6.11
C PRO A 83 -3.50 0.81 7.61
N ALA A 84 -4.67 1.22 8.10
CA ALA A 84 -4.83 1.64 9.51
C ALA A 84 -4.71 0.49 10.52
N ASP A 85 -4.90 -0.76 10.09
CA ASP A 85 -4.63 -2.00 10.82
C ASP A 85 -3.22 -2.58 10.55
N GLY A 86 -2.48 -1.99 9.60
CA GLY A 86 -1.13 -2.36 9.20
C GLY A 86 -1.06 -3.50 8.16
N PRO A 87 0.15 -4.02 7.88
CA PRO A 87 1.44 -3.65 8.46
C PRO A 87 1.82 -2.20 8.14
N TYR A 88 2.45 -1.53 9.10
CA TYR A 88 2.87 -0.14 8.97
C TYR A 88 4.29 -0.04 8.39
N ASP A 89 4.47 -0.51 7.16
CA ASP A 89 5.80 -0.68 6.58
C ASP A 89 6.52 0.65 6.27
N SER A 90 5.79 1.76 6.08
CA SER A 90 6.35 3.09 5.80
C SER A 90 6.44 4.01 7.02
N GLU A 91 6.01 3.58 8.20
CA GLU A 91 6.03 4.36 9.45
C GLU A 91 7.13 3.91 10.43
N ALA A 92 7.41 4.72 11.45
CA ALA A 92 8.56 4.51 12.34
C ALA A 92 8.55 3.13 13.03
N GLY A 93 9.62 2.36 12.82
CA GLY A 93 9.74 0.96 13.25
C GLY A 93 9.40 -0.06 12.16
N GLY A 94 8.71 0.36 11.09
CA GLY A 94 8.53 -0.41 9.86
C GLY A 94 9.79 -0.40 8.97
N PRO A 95 9.96 -1.40 8.09
CA PRO A 95 11.16 -1.60 7.27
C PRO A 95 11.54 -0.40 6.38
N LEU A 96 10.59 0.30 5.75
CA LEU A 96 10.90 1.43 4.86
C LEU A 96 11.26 2.72 5.64
N ALA A 97 10.86 2.82 6.90
CA ALA A 97 11.21 3.95 7.79
C ALA A 97 12.65 3.85 8.33
N THR A 98 13.60 3.70 7.39
CA THR A 98 15.03 3.58 7.66
C THR A 98 15.61 4.79 8.42
N GLY A 99 14.94 5.94 8.35
CA GLY A 99 15.40 7.25 8.83
C GLY A 99 16.58 7.80 8.04
N THR A 100 16.67 7.44 6.75
CA THR A 100 17.66 7.99 5.82
C THR A 100 17.20 9.37 5.38
N ILE A 101 17.92 10.42 5.79
CA ILE A 101 17.67 11.78 5.34
C ILE A 101 17.95 11.85 3.83
N ILE A 102 16.90 12.04 3.02
CA ILE A 102 17.00 12.04 1.55
C ILE A 102 17.39 13.41 0.99
N LYS A 103 17.11 14.49 1.74
CA LYS A 103 17.40 15.88 1.36
C LYS A 103 17.49 16.78 2.59
N THR A 104 18.20 17.89 2.45
CA THR A 104 18.37 18.93 3.48
C THR A 104 18.04 20.29 2.89
N TYR A 105 17.44 21.16 3.71
CA TYR A 105 16.98 22.48 3.31
C TYR A 105 17.29 23.54 4.37
N SER A 106 17.42 24.80 3.96
CA SER A 106 17.47 25.93 4.88
C SER A 106 16.07 26.25 5.41
N LYS A 107 15.92 26.58 6.69
CA LYS A 107 14.64 27.02 7.26
C LYS A 107 14.13 28.30 6.57
N GLY A 108 12.82 28.48 6.47
CA GLY A 108 12.23 29.62 5.75
C GLY A 108 12.39 29.61 4.23
N SER A 109 13.14 28.68 3.64
CA SER A 109 13.33 28.63 2.19
C SER A 109 12.06 28.19 1.44
N THR A 110 11.89 28.71 0.23
CA THR A 110 10.95 28.13 -0.74
C THR A 110 11.63 26.94 -1.40
N ILE A 111 10.95 25.80 -1.42
CA ILE A 111 11.48 24.54 -1.96
C ILE A 111 10.54 23.99 -3.03
N GLU A 112 11.14 23.31 -4.01
CA GLU A 112 10.39 22.55 -5.00
C GLU A 112 10.04 21.17 -4.43
N VAL A 113 8.75 20.80 -4.48
CA VAL A 113 8.26 19.46 -4.18
C VAL A 113 7.47 18.88 -5.36
N LYS A 114 7.57 17.57 -5.60
CA LYS A 114 6.99 16.90 -6.77
C LYS A 114 6.21 15.63 -6.41
N ALA A 115 4.97 15.58 -6.91
CA ALA A 115 4.17 14.36 -6.95
C ALA A 115 3.94 13.94 -8.40
N GLU A 116 4.20 12.68 -8.72
CA GLU A 116 3.89 12.09 -10.03
C GLU A 116 2.52 11.44 -9.97
N ILE A 117 1.57 11.91 -10.77
CA ILE A 117 0.23 11.34 -10.89
C ILE A 117 0.19 10.45 -12.13
N THR A 118 0.08 9.14 -11.91
CA THR A 118 0.06 8.08 -12.93
C THR A 118 -1.35 7.56 -13.23
N ALA A 119 -2.35 7.94 -12.43
CA ALA A 119 -3.77 7.95 -12.76
C ALA A 119 -4.45 9.12 -12.04
N SER A 120 -5.18 9.97 -12.77
CA SER A 120 -5.85 11.12 -12.15
C SER A 120 -7.25 10.73 -11.65
N HIS A 121 -7.48 10.96 -10.36
CA HIS A 121 -8.73 10.71 -9.64
C HIS A 121 -9.31 12.04 -9.13
N LEU A 122 -9.02 13.14 -9.85
CA LEU A 122 -9.38 14.52 -9.49
C LEU A 122 -8.86 14.90 -8.08
N GLY A 123 -9.45 15.91 -7.45
CA GLY A 123 -9.11 16.31 -6.10
C GLY A 123 -7.84 17.15 -6.01
N TYR A 124 -7.06 16.97 -4.94
CA TYR A 124 -5.93 17.84 -4.63
C TYR A 124 -4.83 17.15 -3.83
N ILE A 125 -3.59 17.63 -4.03
CA ILE A 125 -2.43 17.29 -3.19
C ILE A 125 -2.15 18.39 -2.17
N THR A 126 -1.69 18.00 -1.00
CA THR A 126 -1.16 18.89 0.06
C THR A 126 0.18 18.34 0.60
N PHE A 127 0.94 19.20 1.27
CA PHE A 127 2.20 18.85 1.92
C PHE A 127 2.23 19.35 3.36
N LYS A 128 2.75 18.56 4.30
CA LYS A 128 2.85 18.87 5.74
C LYS A 128 4.17 18.38 6.34
N LEU A 129 4.61 18.98 7.45
CA LEU A 129 5.82 18.57 8.18
C LEU A 129 5.53 18.06 9.59
N CYS A 130 6.33 17.11 10.07
CA CYS A 130 6.43 16.77 11.48
C CYS A 130 7.91 16.72 11.92
N PRO A 131 8.38 17.59 12.82
CA PRO A 131 9.77 17.63 13.30
C PRO A 131 10.03 16.56 14.37
N VAL A 132 10.07 15.29 13.96
CA VAL A 132 10.18 14.12 14.87
C VAL A 132 11.53 14.06 15.59
N ASN A 133 12.63 14.38 14.89
CA ASN A 133 14.03 14.34 15.36
C ASN A 133 14.52 12.98 15.91
N ASN A 134 13.74 11.89 15.76
CA ASN A 134 14.08 10.54 16.19
C ASN A 134 13.33 9.48 15.37
N LYS A 135 14.04 8.71 14.55
CA LYS A 135 13.45 7.74 13.62
C LYS A 135 12.71 6.55 14.25
N LEU A 136 12.81 6.38 15.56
CA LEU A 136 12.06 5.37 16.32
C LEU A 136 10.74 5.91 16.90
N VAL A 137 10.46 7.20 16.72
CA VAL A 137 9.20 7.83 17.12
C VAL A 137 8.31 7.97 15.88
N ARG A 138 7.07 7.49 16.00
CA ARG A 138 6.03 7.64 14.97
C ARG A 138 5.57 9.10 14.91
N ALA A 139 5.62 9.70 13.72
CA ALA A 139 4.92 10.95 13.44
C ALA A 139 3.41 10.75 13.60
N THR A 140 2.68 11.78 14.00
CA THR A 140 1.22 11.71 14.19
C THR A 140 0.53 12.78 13.36
N GLN A 141 -0.77 12.63 13.07
CA GLN A 141 -1.46 13.61 12.23
C GLN A 141 -1.54 14.99 12.90
N GLU A 142 -1.70 15.03 14.23
CA GLU A 142 -1.67 16.24 15.06
C GLU A 142 -0.26 16.86 15.17
N CYS A 143 0.77 16.20 14.64
CA CYS A 143 2.09 16.79 14.40
C CYS A 143 2.14 17.45 13.02
N PHE A 144 1.68 16.75 11.98
CA PHE A 144 1.60 17.25 10.61
C PHE A 144 0.70 18.48 10.47
N ASP A 145 -0.45 18.47 11.14
CA ASP A 145 -1.46 19.53 11.04
C ASP A 145 -1.03 20.85 11.72
N LYS A 146 0.08 20.85 12.48
CA LYS A 146 0.72 22.07 13.03
C LYS A 146 1.64 22.76 12.03
N TYR A 147 2.12 22.05 11.02
CA TYR A 147 3.06 22.58 10.02
C TYR A 147 2.63 22.23 8.59
N PRO A 148 1.43 22.67 8.15
CA PRO A 148 1.06 22.60 6.74
C PRO A 148 1.97 23.53 5.93
N LEU A 149 2.35 23.10 4.72
CA LEU A 149 3.20 23.87 3.82
C LEU A 149 2.35 24.67 2.84
N TYR A 150 2.56 25.98 2.81
CA TYR A 150 1.86 26.91 1.93
C TYR A 150 2.62 27.06 0.61
N ARG A 151 1.87 27.20 -0.49
CA ARG A 151 2.42 27.44 -1.83
C ARG A 151 3.06 28.83 -1.91
N SER A 152 4.18 28.97 -2.61
CA SER A 152 4.87 30.27 -2.81
C SER A 152 3.98 31.30 -3.53
N ASP A 153 3.10 30.82 -4.41
CA ASP A 153 2.13 31.62 -5.17
C ASP A 153 0.94 32.16 -4.36
N GLY A 154 0.87 31.86 -3.06
CA GLY A 154 -0.18 32.35 -2.16
C GLY A 154 -1.54 31.63 -2.28
N GLN A 155 -1.70 30.63 -3.14
CA GLN A 155 -2.96 29.89 -3.35
C GLN A 155 -3.24 28.84 -2.25
N GLY A 156 -2.84 29.13 -1.00
CA GLY A 156 -3.03 28.25 0.16
C GLY A 156 -2.16 26.98 0.12
N ILE A 157 -2.71 25.87 0.62
CA ILE A 157 -1.99 24.60 0.82
C ILE A 157 -2.39 23.50 -0.19
N LYS A 158 -3.48 23.71 -0.95
CA LYS A 158 -4.01 22.74 -1.92
C LYS A 158 -3.46 23.01 -3.31
N THR A 159 -2.98 21.98 -3.99
CA THR A 159 -2.76 22.00 -5.44
C THR A 159 -3.74 21.04 -6.09
N TYR A 160 -4.71 21.57 -6.84
CA TYR A 160 -5.75 20.77 -7.47
C TYR A 160 -5.22 19.97 -8.67
N ILE A 161 -5.66 18.72 -8.77
CA ILE A 161 -5.27 17.75 -9.79
C ILE A 161 -6.40 17.64 -10.82
N PRO A 162 -6.30 18.26 -12.01
CA PRO A 162 -7.25 18.02 -13.09
C PRO A 162 -7.11 16.59 -13.64
N GLN A 163 -7.98 16.20 -14.59
CA GLN A 163 -7.96 14.90 -15.27
C GLN A 163 -6.76 14.75 -16.25
N LYS A 164 -5.54 14.93 -15.73
CA LYS A 164 -4.27 14.98 -16.46
C LYS A 164 -3.19 14.29 -15.62
N LEU A 165 -2.41 13.43 -16.28
CA LEU A 165 -1.22 12.83 -15.70
C LEU A 165 -0.02 13.74 -15.95
N ALA A 166 0.79 13.94 -14.91
CA ALA A 166 1.99 14.76 -14.94
C ALA A 166 2.84 14.51 -13.69
N VAL A 167 4.09 14.97 -13.73
CA VAL A 167 4.80 15.38 -12.51
C VAL A 167 4.28 16.77 -12.12
N TYR A 168 3.42 16.81 -11.10
CA TYR A 168 2.95 18.06 -10.51
C TYR A 168 4.06 18.61 -9.62
N THR A 169 4.64 19.72 -10.08
CA THR A 169 5.71 20.45 -9.41
C THR A 169 5.08 21.62 -8.67
N VAL A 170 5.36 21.75 -7.38
CA VAL A 170 4.79 22.77 -6.49
C VAL A 170 5.92 23.42 -5.72
N GLU A 171 5.98 24.74 -5.71
CA GLU A 171 6.84 25.49 -4.80
C GLU A 171 6.12 25.68 -3.47
N VAL A 172 6.75 25.30 -2.36
CA VAL A 172 6.20 25.45 -1.01
C VAL A 172 7.21 26.09 -0.06
N VAL A 173 6.71 26.89 0.88
CA VAL A 173 7.53 27.64 1.84
C VAL A 173 7.70 26.83 3.12
N LEU A 174 8.94 26.54 3.51
CA LEU A 174 9.27 25.93 4.80
C LEU A 174 9.07 26.96 5.94
N PRO A 175 8.66 26.55 7.15
CA PRO A 175 8.48 27.50 8.25
C PRO A 175 9.82 28.19 8.63
N PRO A 176 9.83 29.50 8.93
CA PRO A 176 11.06 30.27 9.14
C PRO A 176 11.81 29.90 10.43
N ASP A 177 11.08 29.51 11.48
CA ASP A 177 11.64 29.20 12.80
C ASP A 177 11.80 27.70 13.07
N LEU A 178 11.55 26.84 12.06
CA LEU A 178 11.59 25.39 12.21
C LEU A 178 12.92 24.79 11.74
N THR A 179 13.63 24.15 12.65
CA THR A 179 14.81 23.31 12.37
C THR A 179 14.59 21.89 12.87
N CYS A 180 15.13 20.89 12.16
CA CYS A 180 15.00 19.48 12.53
C CYS A 180 16.18 18.66 11.99
N THR A 181 16.71 17.77 12.83
CA THR A 181 17.66 16.72 12.43
C THR A 181 16.98 15.63 11.62
N GLN A 182 15.68 15.42 11.87
CA GLN A 182 14.78 14.63 11.05
C GLN A 182 13.37 15.24 11.14
N CYS A 183 12.93 15.90 10.08
CA CYS A 183 11.52 16.07 9.80
C CYS A 183 11.02 14.90 8.95
N VAL A 184 9.78 14.50 9.18
CA VAL A 184 9.01 13.74 8.19
C VAL A 184 8.19 14.75 7.38
N MET A 185 8.22 14.65 6.06
CA MET A 185 7.35 15.41 5.15
C MET A 185 6.29 14.47 4.60
N GLN A 186 5.01 14.75 4.90
CA GLN A 186 3.85 14.02 4.40
C GLN A 186 3.37 14.68 3.11
N TRP A 187 3.31 13.90 2.03
CA TRP A 187 2.41 14.14 0.90
C TRP A 187 1.07 13.47 1.20
N ASP A 188 -0.02 14.17 0.95
CA ASP A 188 -1.40 13.68 1.09
C ASP A 188 -2.20 14.10 -0.16
N TYR A 189 -2.71 13.11 -0.90
CA TYR A 189 -3.52 13.26 -2.11
C TYR A 189 -4.92 12.76 -1.79
N TRP A 190 -5.86 13.71 -1.71
CA TRP A 190 -7.27 13.45 -1.55
C TRP A 190 -7.93 13.44 -2.92
N THR A 191 -8.56 12.33 -3.30
CA THR A 191 -9.29 12.23 -4.58
C THR A 191 -10.65 12.92 -4.48
N GLU A 192 -11.22 13.31 -5.62
CA GLU A 192 -12.57 13.88 -5.72
C GLU A 192 -13.29 13.29 -6.94
N ASN A 193 -13.29 11.96 -7.10
CA ASN A 193 -13.90 11.24 -8.23
C ASN A 193 -15.03 10.27 -7.84
N ARG A 194 -15.40 10.18 -6.55
CA ARG A 194 -16.61 9.49 -6.08
C ARG A 194 -17.69 10.50 -5.71
N TRP A 195 -18.95 10.11 -5.82
CA TRP A 195 -20.09 10.90 -5.34
C TRP A 195 -20.43 10.50 -3.90
N GLY A 196 -20.80 11.48 -3.08
CA GLY A 196 -21.23 11.27 -1.70
C GLY A 196 -22.06 12.42 -1.16
N GLU A 197 -22.63 12.23 0.03
CA GLU A 197 -23.40 13.24 0.77
C GLU A 197 -22.44 14.30 1.37
N CYS A 198 -22.86 15.56 1.39
CA CYS A 198 -21.99 16.72 1.68
C CYS A 198 -22.11 17.27 3.12
N GLY A 199 -22.94 16.68 3.98
CA GLY A 199 -23.23 17.10 5.35
C GLY A 199 -24.39 18.11 5.48
N ASP A 200 -25.02 18.48 4.37
CA ASP A 200 -26.12 19.45 4.28
C ASP A 200 -27.41 18.87 3.67
N GLY A 201 -27.45 17.55 3.43
CA GLY A 201 -28.55 16.87 2.75
C GLY A 201 -28.45 16.92 1.22
N THR A 202 -27.45 17.61 0.65
CA THR A 202 -27.08 17.49 -0.76
C THR A 202 -25.99 16.41 -0.93
N GLY A 203 -25.71 16.04 -2.18
CA GLY A 203 -24.57 15.21 -2.50
C GLY A 203 -23.97 15.55 -3.85
N ALA A 204 -22.64 15.43 -3.94
CA ALA A 204 -21.86 15.88 -5.07
C ALA A 204 -20.61 15.00 -5.26
N LEU A 205 -19.94 15.19 -6.40
CA LEU A 205 -18.62 14.64 -6.65
C LEU A 205 -17.61 15.26 -5.66
N GLY A 206 -16.77 14.44 -5.03
CA GLY A 206 -15.81 14.87 -4.02
C GLY A 206 -16.35 14.96 -2.58
N CYS A 207 -17.67 14.93 -2.38
CA CYS A 207 -18.28 14.82 -1.06
C CYS A 207 -18.22 13.38 -0.50
N GLY A 208 -18.42 13.23 0.81
CA GLY A 208 -18.39 11.94 1.49
C GLY A 208 -17.03 11.20 1.40
N PRO A 209 -17.04 9.86 1.53
CA PRO A 209 -15.85 9.01 1.36
C PRO A 209 -15.16 9.16 0.00
N GLN A 210 -13.86 9.45 0.00
CA GLN A 210 -12.99 9.48 -1.19
C GLN A 210 -11.77 8.58 -0.98
N GLU A 211 -11.09 8.17 -2.05
CA GLU A 211 -9.81 7.46 -1.91
C GLU A 211 -8.70 8.45 -1.52
N GLN A 212 -7.77 8.00 -0.68
CA GLN A 212 -6.66 8.81 -0.19
C GLN A 212 -5.33 8.11 -0.43
N PHE A 213 -4.33 8.86 -0.88
CA PHE A 213 -2.95 8.38 -1.03
C PHE A 213 -2.04 9.24 -0.16
N ARG A 214 -1.08 8.61 0.53
CA ARG A 214 -0.11 9.33 1.36
C ARG A 214 1.26 8.73 1.18
N ALA A 215 2.30 9.56 1.33
CA ALA A 215 3.67 9.05 1.43
C ALA A 215 4.53 10.00 2.26
N CYS A 216 5.46 9.42 3.03
CA CYS A 216 6.38 10.17 3.89
C CYS A 216 7.80 10.19 3.31
N ALA A 217 8.44 11.36 3.27
CA ALA A 217 9.89 11.52 3.05
C ALA A 217 10.59 11.92 4.36
N ASP A 218 11.82 11.45 4.57
CA ASP A 218 12.68 11.85 5.70
C ASP A 218 13.66 12.94 5.23
N ILE A 219 13.60 14.13 5.83
CA ILE A 219 14.43 15.29 5.48
C ILE A 219 15.03 15.94 6.73
N SER A 220 16.00 16.85 6.56
CA SER A 220 16.47 17.73 7.63
C SER A 220 16.33 19.21 7.24
N ILE A 221 16.18 20.08 8.25
CA ILE A 221 16.07 21.53 8.08
C ILE A 221 17.03 22.21 9.05
N SER A 222 17.91 23.07 8.54
CA SER A 222 18.95 23.79 9.29
C SER A 222 18.94 25.29 8.98
N ASP A 223 19.74 26.09 9.68
CA ASP A 223 19.82 27.55 9.43
C ASP A 223 20.42 27.88 8.05
N ASP A 224 21.36 27.08 7.56
CA ASP A 224 22.13 27.31 6.33
C ASP A 224 21.82 26.31 5.20
N GLY A 225 21.10 25.22 5.48
CA GLY A 225 20.85 24.13 4.53
C GLY A 225 21.97 23.08 4.47
N ASN A 226 23.03 23.19 5.27
CA ASN A 226 24.02 22.15 5.41
C ASN A 226 23.52 21.01 6.31
N LEU A 227 24.11 19.82 6.14
CA LEU A 227 23.83 18.66 6.98
C LEU A 227 24.10 18.97 8.46
N VAL A 228 23.08 18.83 9.31
CA VAL A 228 23.23 18.91 10.78
C VAL A 228 23.99 17.67 11.27
N THR A 229 25.32 17.72 11.23
CA THR A 229 26.20 16.66 11.73
C THR A 229 26.23 16.64 13.26
N ASN A 230 25.11 16.27 13.88
CA ASN A 230 25.04 16.03 15.33
C ASN A 230 26.05 14.94 15.72
N PRO A 231 27.01 15.22 16.62
CA PRO A 231 27.95 14.21 17.09
C PRO A 231 27.22 13.06 17.79
N PRO A 232 27.64 11.79 17.60
CA PRO A 232 27.07 10.66 18.33
C PRO A 232 27.37 10.74 19.83
N GLY A 233 26.44 11.28 20.61
CA GLY A 233 26.47 11.24 22.07
C GLY A 233 26.63 12.59 22.75
N THR A 234 25.51 13.27 23.00
CA THR A 234 25.36 14.12 24.18
C THR A 234 23.96 13.86 24.74
N ALA A 235 23.86 13.54 26.03
CA ALA A 235 22.59 13.20 26.66
C ALA A 235 21.69 14.45 26.79
N PRO A 236 20.34 14.30 26.82
CA PRO A 236 19.45 15.42 27.09
C PRO A 236 19.82 16.13 28.41
N PRO A 237 19.74 17.47 28.46
CA PRO A 237 20.07 18.21 29.68
C PRO A 237 19.11 17.83 30.81
N THR A 238 19.65 17.28 31.89
CA THR A 238 18.88 16.83 33.05
C THR A 238 18.36 18.02 33.86
N THR A 239 17.11 18.40 33.60
CA THR A 239 16.36 19.34 34.44
C THR A 239 16.32 18.84 35.88
N LYS A 240 16.93 19.60 36.80
CA LYS A 240 17.01 19.25 38.22
C LYS A 240 15.61 19.18 38.84
N ALA A 241 15.27 18.05 39.45
CA ALA A 241 14.10 17.96 40.31
C ALA A 241 14.30 18.77 41.61
N PRO A 242 13.28 19.49 42.13
CA PRO A 242 13.38 20.20 43.41
C PRO A 242 13.57 19.25 44.60
N THR A 243 14.37 19.67 45.57
CA THR A 243 14.62 18.93 46.83
C THR A 243 13.67 19.33 47.94
N THR A 244 13.19 18.36 48.73
CA THR A 244 12.52 18.58 50.02
C THR A 244 13.14 17.73 51.14
N PRO A 245 13.13 18.18 52.41
CA PRO A 245 14.07 17.68 53.42
C PRO A 245 13.54 16.51 54.29
N LYS A 246 14.46 15.84 54.98
CA LYS A 246 14.23 14.76 55.96
C LYS A 246 14.72 15.17 57.36
N PRO A 247 13.97 14.85 58.44
CA PRO A 247 14.61 14.36 59.68
C PRO A 247 13.81 13.13 60.29
N PRO A 248 14.01 12.67 61.55
CA PRO A 248 15.04 11.64 61.84
C PRO A 248 14.69 10.50 62.87
N THR A 249 15.51 9.43 62.90
CA THR A 249 15.84 8.52 64.07
C THR A 249 14.71 7.70 64.78
N LYS A 250 14.91 6.57 65.50
CA LYS A 250 16.04 5.61 65.76
C LYS A 250 15.46 4.20 66.19
N PRO A 251 16.23 3.09 66.24
CA PRO A 251 15.80 1.72 66.64
C PRO A 251 16.34 1.27 68.04
N PRO A 252 16.07 0.03 68.53
CA PRO A 252 16.92 -1.19 68.29
C PRO A 252 16.05 -2.48 68.07
N THR A 253 16.38 -3.80 68.27
CA THR A 253 17.51 -4.58 68.86
C THR A 253 17.47 -6.09 68.42
N THR A 254 18.63 -6.80 68.31
CA THR A 254 18.98 -8.25 68.59
C THR A 254 18.01 -9.45 68.32
N LYS A 255 18.42 -10.73 68.06
CA LYS A 255 19.72 -11.49 67.99
C LYS A 255 19.58 -12.80 67.13
N PRO A 256 20.68 -13.54 66.76
CA PRO A 256 20.74 -14.79 65.95
C PRO A 256 21.03 -16.07 66.81
N PRO A 257 21.48 -17.29 66.35
CA PRO A 257 22.02 -17.74 65.03
C PRO A 257 21.81 -19.24 64.55
N THR A 258 22.55 -19.63 63.47
CA THR A 258 22.95 -21.02 63.03
C THR A 258 21.87 -22.00 62.50
N THR A 259 22.13 -23.04 61.66
CA THR A 259 23.36 -23.72 61.11
C THR A 259 23.30 -24.00 59.57
N LYS A 260 24.41 -24.54 59.01
CA LYS A 260 24.59 -25.24 57.70
C LYS A 260 25.39 -26.55 58.04
N PRO A 261 25.65 -27.57 57.17
CA PRO A 261 25.24 -27.81 55.76
C PRO A 261 24.82 -29.27 55.40
N SER A 262 24.43 -29.53 54.15
CA SER A 262 25.14 -30.42 53.17
C SER A 262 24.22 -30.93 52.03
N THR A 263 24.81 -31.14 50.83
CA THR A 263 24.46 -32.09 49.71
C THR A 263 22.98 -32.39 49.34
N THR A 264 22.59 -32.55 48.06
CA THR A 264 23.29 -33.27 46.96
C THR A 264 22.95 -32.68 45.57
N ARG A 265 23.84 -32.91 44.59
CA ARG A 265 23.72 -32.51 43.17
C ARG A 265 23.15 -33.65 42.31
N PRO A 266 22.18 -33.39 41.41
CA PRO A 266 22.00 -34.16 40.18
C PRO A 266 22.97 -33.68 39.10
N THR A 267 23.62 -34.58 38.38
CA THR A 267 24.35 -34.25 37.16
C THR A 267 23.45 -34.50 35.96
N THR A 268 23.41 -33.60 34.99
CA THR A 268 22.83 -33.90 33.67
C THR A 268 23.91 -33.66 32.62
N THR A 269 24.21 -34.72 31.87
CA THR A 269 25.34 -34.77 30.93
C THR A 269 25.09 -33.84 29.75
N THR A 270 26.06 -32.97 29.45
CA THR A 270 26.08 -32.19 28.20
C THR A 270 26.34 -33.11 27.01
N VAL A 271 25.26 -33.48 26.31
CA VAL A 271 25.35 -33.96 24.93
C VAL A 271 25.13 -32.76 24.00
N PRO A 272 26.10 -32.40 23.13
CA PRO A 272 25.90 -31.30 22.19
C PRO A 272 24.86 -31.69 21.14
N PRO A 273 23.81 -30.88 20.89
CA PRO A 273 22.86 -31.15 19.82
C PRO A 273 23.55 -30.98 18.46
N PRO A 274 23.28 -31.85 17.47
CA PRO A 274 23.98 -31.82 16.19
C PRO A 274 23.60 -30.60 15.35
N ILE A 275 24.61 -29.90 14.83
CA ILE A 275 24.45 -28.87 13.80
C ILE A 275 23.76 -29.52 12.59
N CYS A 276 22.61 -28.99 12.17
CA CYS A 276 21.83 -29.57 11.07
C CYS A 276 21.53 -28.51 10.01
N LYS A 277 21.82 -28.84 8.74
CA LYS A 277 21.74 -27.92 7.60
C LYS A 277 20.45 -28.16 6.78
N THR A 278 19.98 -27.07 6.17
CA THR A 278 19.07 -26.99 4.99
C THR A 278 17.59 -27.41 5.12
N MET A 279 16.78 -26.80 4.25
CA MET A 279 15.36 -27.05 3.95
C MET A 279 14.97 -28.53 3.76
N SER A 280 15.94 -29.40 3.49
CA SER A 280 15.77 -30.81 3.08
C SER A 280 14.96 -31.70 4.05
N LYS A 281 14.65 -31.21 5.27
CA LYS A 281 13.80 -31.89 6.24
C LYS A 281 12.31 -31.51 6.16
N CYS A 282 11.94 -30.31 5.73
CA CYS A 282 10.53 -29.91 5.66
C CYS A 282 9.85 -30.51 4.41
N SER A 283 10.52 -30.49 3.25
CA SER A 283 10.06 -31.18 2.03
C SER A 283 9.88 -32.69 2.23
N LYS A 284 10.72 -33.33 3.06
CA LYS A 284 10.58 -34.76 3.44
C LYS A 284 9.36 -35.09 4.31
N LYS A 285 8.56 -34.09 4.69
CA LYS A 285 7.31 -34.24 5.45
C LYS A 285 6.09 -33.66 4.73
N ASN A 286 6.21 -33.27 3.45
CA ASN A 286 5.20 -32.49 2.73
C ASN A 286 4.73 -31.26 3.55
N GLY A 287 5.71 -30.45 4.00
CA GLY A 287 5.45 -29.16 4.62
C GLY A 287 6.18 -28.02 3.92
N VAL A 288 5.73 -26.80 4.18
CA VAL A 288 6.30 -25.55 3.65
C VAL A 288 6.98 -24.78 4.78
N CYS A 289 8.18 -24.23 4.52
CA CYS A 289 8.85 -23.31 5.45
C CYS A 289 8.29 -21.89 5.27
N THR A 290 7.92 -21.22 6.37
CA THR A 290 7.41 -19.84 6.35
C THR A 290 8.32 -18.88 7.13
N TYR A 291 8.42 -17.64 6.65
CA TYR A 291 9.32 -16.61 7.21
C TYR A 291 8.60 -15.43 7.88
N LYS A 292 7.25 -15.38 7.85
CA LYS A 292 6.48 -14.33 8.53
C LYS A 292 6.30 -14.64 10.02
N VAL A 293 6.62 -13.67 10.89
CA VAL A 293 6.74 -13.89 12.35
C VAL A 293 5.41 -13.67 13.07
N THR A 294 4.40 -14.47 12.72
CA THR A 294 3.08 -14.48 13.39
C THR A 294 2.66 -15.90 13.75
N THR A 295 2.59 -16.17 15.06
CA THR A 295 1.99 -17.36 15.71
C THR A 295 2.34 -18.73 15.14
N CYS A 296 3.55 -19.22 15.41
CA CYS A 296 3.84 -20.66 15.29
C CYS A 296 3.10 -21.41 16.43
N THR A 297 2.21 -22.34 16.07
CA THR A 297 1.35 -23.15 16.97
C THR A 297 0.60 -22.37 18.07
N GLY A 298 0.11 -21.17 17.74
CA GLY A 298 -0.87 -20.45 18.56
C GLY A 298 -0.37 -19.88 19.90
N LYS A 299 0.95 -19.79 20.12
CA LYS A 299 1.52 -19.12 21.32
C LYS A 299 2.35 -17.88 20.97
N ILE A 300 2.14 -16.82 21.74
CA ILE A 300 2.87 -15.55 21.62
C ILE A 300 4.28 -15.69 22.22
N ILE A 301 5.31 -15.51 21.39
CA ILE A 301 6.72 -15.59 21.80
C ILE A 301 7.16 -14.23 22.36
N LYS A 302 7.47 -14.16 23.66
CA LYS A 302 7.78 -12.89 24.37
C LYS A 302 9.23 -12.38 24.21
N LYS A 303 10.01 -12.88 23.24
CA LYS A 303 11.36 -12.38 22.89
C LYS A 303 11.69 -12.68 21.43
N VAL A 304 12.28 -11.70 20.74
CA VAL A 304 12.73 -11.82 19.34
C VAL A 304 14.02 -12.64 19.25
N CYS A 305 14.08 -13.60 18.34
CA CYS A 305 15.27 -14.39 18.04
C CYS A 305 16.29 -13.54 17.26
N LYS A 306 17.53 -13.45 17.74
CA LYS A 306 18.55 -12.51 17.21
C LYS A 306 19.54 -13.09 16.18
N THR A 307 19.46 -14.38 15.86
CA THR A 307 20.30 -15.06 14.86
C THR A 307 19.52 -16.15 14.14
N SER A 308 19.99 -16.53 12.94
CA SER A 308 19.37 -17.51 12.04
C SER A 308 19.23 -18.89 12.69
N GLY A 309 18.03 -19.22 13.17
CA GLY A 309 17.76 -20.48 13.89
C GLY A 309 16.29 -20.78 14.18
N CYS A 310 15.34 -20.17 13.48
CA CYS A 310 13.91 -20.46 13.60
C CYS A 310 13.27 -20.57 12.23
N GLU A 311 12.90 -21.79 11.84
CA GLU A 311 12.03 -22.11 10.73
C GLU A 311 10.83 -22.86 11.30
N CYS A 312 9.60 -22.41 11.02
CA CYS A 312 8.40 -23.20 11.27
C CYS A 312 7.98 -23.91 9.98
N CYS A 313 7.61 -25.19 10.13
CA CYS A 313 7.28 -26.10 9.04
C CYS A 313 5.86 -26.64 9.29
N GLU A 314 4.91 -26.24 8.45
CA GLU A 314 3.49 -26.56 8.61
C GLU A 314 3.09 -27.74 7.70
N PRO A 315 2.35 -28.76 8.21
CA PRO A 315 2.03 -29.96 7.45
C PRO A 315 0.83 -29.75 6.51
N HIS A 316 0.96 -30.15 5.24
CA HIS A 316 -0.20 -30.19 4.34
C HIS A 316 -1.27 -31.18 4.84
N THR A 317 -2.50 -30.69 5.02
CA THR A 317 -3.69 -31.52 5.19
C THR A 317 -4.21 -31.96 3.82
N PRO A 318 -4.32 -33.27 3.52
CA PRO A 318 -4.85 -33.72 2.23
C PRO A 318 -6.36 -33.46 2.10
N LEU A 319 -6.78 -32.87 0.99
CA LEU A 319 -8.18 -32.85 0.59
C LEU A 319 -8.58 -34.25 0.10
N SER A 320 -9.76 -34.74 0.49
CA SER A 320 -10.16 -36.14 0.24
C SER A 320 -10.40 -36.46 -1.24
N THR A 321 -9.76 -37.52 -1.72
CA THR A 321 -9.85 -37.97 -3.12
C THR A 321 -11.16 -38.69 -3.44
N PRO A 322 -11.88 -38.34 -4.53
CA PRO A 322 -12.92 -39.19 -5.10
C PRO A 322 -12.34 -40.48 -5.72
N ILE A 323 -13.12 -41.56 -5.74
CA ILE A 323 -12.70 -42.88 -6.26
C ILE A 323 -12.81 -42.91 -7.80
N THR A 324 -11.75 -43.33 -8.47
CA THR A 324 -11.71 -43.54 -9.92
C THR A 324 -12.40 -44.84 -10.35
N THR A 325 -13.17 -44.80 -11.44
CA THR A 325 -13.68 -45.97 -12.18
C THR A 325 -13.29 -45.80 -13.67
N PRO A 326 -13.02 -46.88 -14.45
CA PRO A 326 -12.43 -46.76 -15.78
C PRO A 326 -13.30 -46.03 -16.82
N ALA A 327 -12.64 -45.36 -17.77
CA ALA A 327 -13.30 -44.57 -18.80
C ALA A 327 -13.88 -45.40 -19.96
N PRO A 328 -15.09 -45.07 -20.46
CA PRO A 328 -15.60 -45.59 -21.73
C PRO A 328 -15.06 -44.78 -22.94
N THR A 329 -15.09 -45.42 -24.11
CA THR A 329 -14.68 -44.88 -25.42
C THR A 329 -15.44 -43.59 -25.79
N PRO A 330 -14.81 -42.58 -26.43
CA PRO A 330 -15.47 -41.34 -26.81
C PRO A 330 -16.57 -41.52 -27.86
N ALA A 331 -17.70 -40.83 -27.63
CA ALA A 331 -18.81 -40.64 -28.56
C ALA A 331 -18.80 -39.19 -29.11
N PRO A 332 -19.46 -38.90 -30.25
CA PRO A 332 -19.23 -37.64 -30.98
C PRO A 332 -19.83 -36.39 -30.32
N THR A 333 -19.19 -35.25 -30.62
CA THR A 333 -19.48 -33.90 -30.13
C THR A 333 -20.93 -33.44 -30.39
N PRO A 334 -21.70 -33.08 -29.34
CA PRO A 334 -22.93 -32.31 -29.48
C PRO A 334 -22.66 -30.86 -29.91
N ALA A 335 -23.60 -30.25 -30.64
CA ALA A 335 -23.56 -28.84 -31.02
C ALA A 335 -23.60 -27.90 -29.78
N PRO A 336 -23.12 -26.64 -29.88
CA PRO A 336 -23.13 -25.72 -28.75
C PRO A 336 -24.55 -25.39 -28.28
N THR A 337 -24.90 -25.84 -27.08
CA THR A 337 -26.17 -25.51 -26.42
C THR A 337 -26.12 -24.09 -25.88
N THR A 338 -27.05 -23.24 -26.30
CA THR A 338 -27.24 -21.90 -25.74
C THR A 338 -27.53 -21.98 -24.24
N ALA A 339 -26.68 -21.38 -23.41
CA ALA A 339 -26.93 -21.26 -21.98
C ALA A 339 -27.92 -20.11 -21.71
N SER A 340 -29.03 -20.40 -21.04
CA SER A 340 -29.90 -19.34 -20.49
C SER A 340 -29.30 -18.80 -19.18
N PRO A 341 -29.07 -17.49 -19.05
CA PRO A 341 -28.68 -16.91 -17.77
C PRO A 341 -29.89 -16.81 -16.83
N SER A 342 -29.81 -17.43 -15.65
CA SER A 342 -30.86 -17.39 -14.63
C SER A 342 -30.33 -17.03 -13.23
N THR A 343 -29.47 -16.02 -13.18
CA THR A 343 -29.13 -15.26 -11.96
C THR A 343 -29.32 -13.78 -12.27
N LEU A 344 -30.16 -13.07 -11.51
CA LEU A 344 -30.34 -11.64 -11.68
C LEU A 344 -29.06 -10.87 -11.32
N GLY A 345 -28.61 -10.00 -12.22
CA GLY A 345 -27.52 -9.07 -12.01
C GLY A 345 -26.14 -9.64 -12.32
N CYS A 346 -25.40 -8.93 -13.18
CA CYS A 346 -24.02 -9.20 -13.49
C CYS A 346 -23.11 -9.14 -12.25
N SER A 347 -22.29 -10.18 -12.04
CA SER A 347 -21.48 -10.30 -10.82
C SER A 347 -20.39 -9.23 -10.67
N ILE A 348 -19.94 -8.59 -11.76
CA ILE A 348 -18.86 -7.59 -11.72
C ILE A 348 -19.29 -6.26 -11.10
N PHE A 349 -20.58 -5.92 -11.17
CA PHE A 349 -21.11 -4.69 -10.59
C PHE A 349 -21.47 -4.89 -9.13
N LYS A 350 -20.93 -4.02 -8.28
CA LYS A 350 -21.26 -3.93 -6.86
C LYS A 350 -21.87 -2.56 -6.59
N GLN A 351 -23.21 -2.51 -6.62
CA GLN A 351 -23.97 -1.39 -6.08
C GLN A 351 -23.55 -1.16 -4.62
N SER A 352 -23.13 0.06 -4.32
CA SER A 352 -22.70 0.49 -2.98
C SER A 352 -23.75 1.37 -2.29
N HIS A 353 -24.48 2.17 -3.07
CA HIS A 353 -25.58 2.99 -2.55
C HIS A 353 -26.65 3.25 -3.62
N SER A 354 -27.86 3.57 -3.19
CA SER A 354 -29.00 3.88 -4.06
C SER A 354 -30.07 4.68 -3.32
N TRP A 355 -30.56 5.74 -3.95
CA TRP A 355 -31.57 6.65 -3.40
C TRP A 355 -32.40 7.22 -4.55
N GLU A 356 -33.72 7.35 -4.35
CA GLU A 356 -34.64 7.84 -5.37
C GLU A 356 -34.45 7.09 -6.71
N SER A 357 -34.10 7.81 -7.78
CA SER A 357 -33.80 7.25 -9.10
C SER A 357 -32.29 7.27 -9.44
N ASN A 358 -31.44 7.18 -8.41
CA ASN A 358 -29.97 7.16 -8.51
C ASN A 358 -29.38 5.89 -7.88
N VAL A 359 -28.32 5.38 -8.50
CA VAL A 359 -27.50 4.25 -8.04
C VAL A 359 -26.03 4.61 -8.22
N GLN A 360 -25.19 4.20 -7.27
CA GLN A 360 -23.75 4.22 -7.46
C GLN A 360 -23.09 2.93 -7.00
N GLY A 361 -21.96 2.58 -7.60
CA GLY A 361 -21.26 1.33 -7.33
C GLY A 361 -19.96 1.22 -8.08
N ASP A 362 -19.34 0.06 -7.95
CA ASP A 362 -18.04 -0.25 -8.52
C ASP A 362 -18.15 -1.43 -9.49
N LEU A 363 -17.58 -1.28 -10.69
CA LEU A 363 -17.34 -2.38 -11.63
C LEU A 363 -15.97 -2.98 -11.33
N HIS A 364 -15.92 -4.24 -10.92
CA HIS A 364 -14.68 -4.96 -10.65
C HIS A 364 -14.27 -5.80 -11.86
N LEU A 365 -13.46 -5.20 -12.73
CA LEU A 365 -12.88 -5.86 -13.90
C LEU A 365 -11.67 -6.68 -13.46
N THR A 366 -11.48 -7.87 -14.03
CA THR A 366 -10.26 -8.67 -13.83
C THR A 366 -9.78 -9.18 -15.19
N PHE A 367 -8.51 -8.93 -15.50
CA PHE A 367 -7.95 -9.16 -16.82
C PHE A 367 -7.33 -10.56 -16.86
N PRO A 368 -7.86 -11.52 -17.64
CA PRO A 368 -7.31 -12.88 -17.69
C PRO A 368 -5.96 -12.95 -18.41
N ASN A 369 -5.71 -11.99 -19.31
CA ASN A 369 -4.49 -11.88 -20.12
C ASN A 369 -3.92 -10.46 -19.99
N THR A 370 -2.62 -10.30 -20.28
CA THR A 370 -2.00 -8.97 -20.36
C THR A 370 -2.45 -8.27 -21.64
N VAL A 371 -3.09 -7.11 -21.50
CA VAL A 371 -3.63 -6.28 -22.60
C VAL A 371 -2.90 -4.95 -22.70
N THR A 372 -2.93 -4.33 -23.89
CA THR A 372 -2.34 -3.00 -24.16
C THR A 372 -3.37 -1.90 -24.44
N SER A 373 -4.56 -2.32 -24.88
CA SER A 373 -5.82 -1.61 -24.83
C SER A 373 -6.94 -2.66 -24.68
N TRP A 374 -8.11 -2.23 -24.24
CA TRP A 374 -9.30 -3.06 -24.07
C TRP A 374 -10.56 -2.21 -24.29
N SER A 375 -11.73 -2.82 -24.37
CA SER A 375 -13.05 -2.17 -24.38
C SER A 375 -14.04 -2.93 -23.51
N LEU A 376 -14.91 -2.20 -22.81
CA LEU A 376 -15.97 -2.76 -21.97
C LEU A 376 -17.34 -2.33 -22.49
N GLU A 377 -18.10 -3.26 -23.07
CA GLU A 377 -19.51 -3.07 -23.40
C GLU A 377 -20.35 -3.37 -22.15
N LEU A 378 -21.38 -2.55 -21.88
CA LEU A 378 -22.33 -2.73 -20.78
C LEU A 378 -23.77 -2.62 -21.30
N ALA A 379 -24.64 -3.53 -20.85
CA ALA A 379 -26.08 -3.46 -21.11
C ALA A 379 -26.86 -3.46 -19.78
N PHE A 380 -27.79 -2.52 -19.62
CA PHE A 380 -28.68 -2.41 -18.46
C PHE A 380 -30.12 -2.81 -18.82
N SER A 381 -30.87 -3.32 -17.84
CA SER A 381 -32.28 -3.73 -18.00
C SER A 381 -33.22 -2.58 -18.34
N GLU A 382 -32.85 -1.35 -17.97
CA GLU A 382 -33.65 -0.13 -18.07
C GLU A 382 -32.77 1.00 -18.65
N PRO A 383 -33.34 1.98 -19.38
CA PRO A 383 -32.58 3.10 -19.92
C PRO A 383 -32.16 4.09 -18.82
N LEU A 384 -30.90 4.52 -18.87
CA LEU A 384 -30.33 5.54 -18.00
C LEU A 384 -30.49 6.93 -18.61
N TYR A 385 -30.83 7.91 -17.78
CA TYR A 385 -30.85 9.34 -18.10
C TYR A 385 -29.48 10.01 -17.89
N ASN A 386 -28.63 9.42 -17.05
CA ASN A 386 -27.25 9.87 -16.85
C ASN A 386 -26.38 8.67 -16.45
N PHE A 387 -25.28 8.46 -17.16
CA PHE A 387 -24.24 7.48 -16.84
C PHE A 387 -22.90 8.21 -16.69
N GLN A 388 -22.30 8.14 -15.50
CA GLN A 388 -21.03 8.78 -15.17
C GLN A 388 -19.96 7.75 -14.84
N VAL A 389 -18.79 7.93 -15.45
CA VAL A 389 -17.55 7.22 -15.17
C VAL A 389 -16.40 8.21 -15.32
N TYR A 390 -15.43 8.18 -14.40
CA TYR A 390 -14.37 9.20 -14.29
C TYR A 390 -12.98 8.69 -14.70
N ILE A 391 -12.77 7.38 -14.65
CA ILE A 391 -11.51 6.72 -15.05
C ILE A 391 -11.61 5.95 -16.37
N MET A 392 -12.69 6.14 -17.12
CA MET A 392 -12.86 5.65 -18.48
C MET A 392 -13.49 6.73 -19.36
N GLN A 393 -13.30 6.61 -20.67
CA GLN A 393 -14.13 7.26 -21.67
C GLN A 393 -15.42 6.45 -21.85
N LYS A 394 -16.45 7.11 -22.40
CA LYS A 394 -17.77 6.53 -22.70
C LYS A 394 -18.24 7.08 -24.05
N ASP A 395 -18.98 6.28 -24.80
CA ASP A 395 -19.62 6.67 -26.07
C ASP A 395 -20.84 7.58 -25.84
N THR A 396 -21.67 7.27 -24.85
CA THR A 396 -22.90 8.00 -24.50
C THR A 396 -23.01 8.28 -23.00
N SER A 397 -23.90 9.22 -22.64
CA SER A 397 -24.33 9.45 -21.24
C SER A 397 -25.74 8.94 -20.96
N THR A 398 -26.46 8.45 -21.98
CA THR A 398 -27.89 8.13 -21.93
C THR A 398 -28.19 6.88 -22.75
N GLY A 399 -29.16 6.07 -22.32
CA GLY A 399 -29.59 4.84 -22.98
C GLY A 399 -29.42 3.59 -22.11
N SER A 400 -29.63 2.41 -22.68
CA SER A 400 -29.48 1.12 -21.99
C SER A 400 -28.22 0.34 -22.37
N GLN A 401 -27.43 0.83 -23.34
CA GLN A 401 -26.18 0.23 -23.79
C GLN A 401 -25.08 1.27 -23.85
N PHE A 402 -23.86 0.89 -23.45
CA PHE A 402 -22.70 1.77 -23.35
C PHE A 402 -21.44 1.02 -23.80
N THR A 403 -20.55 1.71 -24.51
CA THR A 403 -19.19 1.24 -24.81
C THR A 403 -18.18 2.13 -24.09
N LEU A 404 -17.43 1.54 -23.16
CA LEU A 404 -16.43 2.24 -22.38
C LEU A 404 -15.02 1.87 -22.88
N THR A 405 -14.17 2.88 -23.09
CA THR A 405 -12.76 2.69 -23.45
C THR A 405 -11.85 3.24 -22.35
N PRO A 406 -10.71 2.60 -22.07
CA PRO A 406 -9.72 3.11 -21.14
C PRO A 406 -9.06 4.38 -21.69
N PHE A 407 -8.54 5.21 -20.79
CA PHE A 407 -7.56 6.21 -21.17
C PHE A 407 -6.19 5.54 -21.42
N ASN A 408 -5.28 6.23 -22.10
CA ASN A 408 -3.91 5.75 -22.43
C ASN A 408 -3.08 5.24 -21.22
N TRP A 409 -3.52 5.52 -20.00
CA TRP A 409 -2.84 5.17 -18.75
C TRP A 409 -3.39 3.93 -18.04
N ASN A 410 -4.67 3.58 -18.23
CA ASN A 410 -5.24 2.31 -17.77
C ASN A 410 -5.55 1.32 -18.91
N SER A 411 -5.19 1.66 -20.16
CA SER A 411 -5.30 0.76 -21.32
C SER A 411 -4.41 -0.49 -21.19
N LYS A 412 -3.30 -0.38 -20.44
CA LYS A 412 -2.40 -1.49 -20.14
C LYS A 412 -2.79 -2.14 -18.81
N GLN A 413 -3.05 -3.44 -18.84
CA GLN A 413 -3.36 -4.25 -17.64
C GLN A 413 -2.64 -5.59 -17.76
N GLU A 414 -2.19 -6.17 -16.64
CA GLU A 414 -1.56 -7.50 -16.64
C GLU A 414 -2.58 -8.62 -16.41
N ALA A 415 -2.26 -9.82 -16.88
CA ALA A 415 -2.94 -11.05 -16.48
C ALA A 415 -3.03 -11.17 -14.94
N GLY A 416 -4.24 -11.42 -14.44
CA GLY A 416 -4.52 -11.58 -13.01
C GLY A 416 -4.62 -10.27 -12.21
N LYS A 417 -4.53 -9.10 -12.84
CA LYS A 417 -4.83 -7.81 -12.18
C LYS A 417 -6.30 -7.46 -12.29
N SER A 418 -6.78 -6.70 -11.31
CA SER A 418 -8.13 -6.16 -11.28
C SER A 418 -8.12 -4.64 -11.32
N LEU A 419 -9.11 -4.05 -12.00
CA LEU A 419 -9.38 -2.62 -12.02
C LEU A 419 -10.79 -2.40 -11.45
N THR A 420 -10.90 -1.51 -10.47
CA THR A 420 -12.17 -1.12 -9.86
C THR A 420 -12.59 0.24 -10.45
N VAL A 421 -13.72 0.27 -11.15
CA VAL A 421 -14.23 1.48 -11.83
C VAL A 421 -15.50 1.95 -11.12
N PHE A 422 -15.43 3.08 -10.42
CA PHE A 422 -16.61 3.74 -9.86
C PHE A 422 -17.52 4.25 -10.99
N ILE A 423 -18.80 3.92 -10.89
CA ILE A 423 -19.86 4.44 -11.74
C ILE A 423 -21.02 5.01 -10.92
N TYR A 424 -21.65 6.04 -11.47
CA TYR A 424 -22.86 6.67 -10.94
C TYR A 424 -23.89 6.73 -12.06
N ILE A 425 -25.12 6.30 -11.78
CA ILE A 425 -26.20 6.21 -12.76
C ILE A 425 -27.51 6.83 -12.24
N THR A 426 -28.20 7.56 -13.11
CA THR A 426 -29.56 8.09 -12.89
C THR A 426 -30.50 7.50 -13.93
N PHE A 427 -31.71 7.16 -13.52
CA PHE A 427 -32.77 6.55 -14.35
C PHE A 427 -34.12 7.23 -14.08
N GLU A 428 -35.17 6.83 -14.80
CA GLU A 428 -36.56 7.26 -14.54
C GLU A 428 -37.52 6.06 -14.34
N SER A 429 -37.01 4.84 -14.54
CA SER A 429 -37.78 3.59 -14.39
C SER A 429 -38.22 3.34 -12.94
N SER A 430 -39.40 2.74 -12.76
CA SER A 430 -39.89 2.30 -11.44
C SER A 430 -39.16 1.05 -10.91
N GLN A 431 -38.22 0.51 -11.67
CA GLN A 431 -37.33 -0.58 -11.28
C GLN A 431 -35.88 -0.09 -11.36
N THR A 432 -35.07 -0.48 -10.38
CA THR A 432 -33.64 -0.16 -10.35
C THR A 432 -32.91 -0.88 -11.49
N PRO A 433 -32.21 -0.17 -12.40
CA PRO A 433 -31.53 -0.78 -13.54
C PRO A 433 -30.52 -1.84 -13.09
N GLN A 434 -30.67 -3.07 -13.60
CA GLN A 434 -29.72 -4.16 -13.39
C GLN A 434 -28.73 -4.20 -14.54
N LEU A 435 -27.44 -4.43 -14.27
CA LEU A 435 -26.48 -4.75 -15.32
C LEU A 435 -26.77 -6.18 -15.81
N THR A 436 -27.26 -6.31 -17.05
CA THR A 436 -27.78 -7.57 -17.63
C THR A 436 -26.81 -8.28 -18.56
N SER A 437 -25.81 -7.57 -19.09
CA SER A 437 -24.63 -8.16 -19.74
C SER A 437 -23.45 -7.19 -19.66
N ALA A 438 -22.23 -7.72 -19.63
CA ALA A 438 -21.00 -6.94 -19.74
C ALA A 438 -19.90 -7.72 -20.46
N LYS A 439 -19.31 -7.15 -21.50
CA LYS A 439 -18.26 -7.81 -22.31
C LYS A 439 -16.95 -7.08 -22.21
N LEU A 440 -15.89 -7.80 -21.87
CA LEU A 440 -14.51 -7.31 -21.96
C LEU A 440 -13.88 -7.86 -23.23
N ASP A 441 -13.50 -6.99 -24.16
CA ASP A 441 -12.97 -7.34 -25.49
C ASP A 441 -13.85 -8.36 -26.25
N GLY A 442 -15.17 -8.17 -26.15
CA GLY A 442 -16.19 -9.06 -26.73
C GLY A 442 -16.43 -10.39 -25.99
N GLN A 443 -15.71 -10.66 -24.90
CA GLN A 443 -15.93 -11.84 -24.05
C GLN A 443 -16.93 -11.52 -22.92
N GLU A 444 -18.04 -12.26 -22.88
CA GLU A 444 -19.05 -12.14 -21.82
C GLU A 444 -18.42 -12.38 -20.42
N LEU A 445 -18.50 -11.38 -19.54
CA LEU A 445 -18.28 -11.53 -18.10
C LEU A 445 -19.59 -11.95 -17.39
N CYS A 446 -20.72 -11.65 -18.03
CA CYS A 446 -22.10 -11.87 -17.63
C CYS A 446 -23.04 -11.49 -18.79
#